data_AF-A0A7Y9XJ18-F1
#
_entry.id   AF-A0A7Y9XJ18-F1
#
_cell.length_a   1.000
_cell.length_b   1.000
_cell.length_c   1.000
_cell.angle_alpha   90.00
_cell.angle_beta   90.00
_cell.angle_gamma   90.00
#
_symmetry.space_group_name_H-M   'P 1'
#
loop_
_entity.id
_entity.type
_entity.pdbx_description
1 polymer ?
#
loop_
_entity_poly.entity_id
_entity_poly.type
_entity_poly.pdbx_seq_one_letter_code
_entity_poly.pdbx_strand_id
1 'polypeptide(L)' 'MGDVLKESIVPPVLAAAINVFMEEEYAIRWLSTPLQALGQKRPVDADIKAVIELPNRLEHGYGA' A
#
# COMPACT_ATOMS: atom_id res chain seq x y z
N MET A 1 1.15 3.75 -18.48
CA MET A 1 1.22 2.48 -17.72
C MET A 1 0.75 2.68 -16.26
N GLY A 2 -0.09 3.69 -15.96
CA GLY A 2 -0.62 3.95 -14.61
C GLY A 2 -2.07 3.47 -14.44
N ASP A 3 -2.86 3.50 -15.50
CA ASP A 3 -4.31 3.26 -15.46
C ASP A 3 -4.70 1.81 -15.16
N VAL A 4 -3.97 0.82 -15.70
CA VAL A 4 -4.29 -0.61 -15.57
C VAL A 4 -4.18 -1.13 -14.13
N LEU A 5 -3.33 -0.50 -13.31
CA LEU A 5 -3.16 -0.86 -11.90
C LEU A 5 -4.29 -0.29 -11.05
N LYS A 6 -4.83 0.88 -11.41
CA LYS A 6 -5.91 1.55 -10.68
C LYS A 6 -7.22 0.77 -10.74
N GLU A 7 -7.50 0.11 -11.86
CA GLU A 7 -8.69 -0.74 -12.04
C GLU A 7 -8.65 -2.02 -11.20
N SER A 8 -7.46 -2.52 -10.86
CA SER A 8 -7.30 -3.75 -10.07
C SER A 8 -7.11 -3.49 -8.57
N ILE A 9 -6.81 -2.25 -8.17
CA ILE A 9 -6.69 -1.88 -6.75
C ILE A 9 -8.08 -1.64 -6.17
N VAL A 10 -8.39 -2.35 -5.09
CA VAL A 10 -9.63 -2.17 -4.35
C VAL A 10 -9.74 -0.72 -3.85
N PRO A 11 -10.80 0.05 -4.19
CA PRO A 11 -10.88 1.49 -3.93
C PRO A 11 -10.55 1.95 -2.49
N PRO A 12 -11.02 1.29 -1.42
CA PRO A 12 -10.63 1.65 -0.04
C PRO A 12 -9.15 1.46 0.26
N VAL A 13 -8.45 0.55 -0.42
CA VAL A 13 -7.00 0.33 -0.25
C VAL A 13 -6.22 1.50 -0.87
N LEU A 14 -6.63 1.95 -2.05
CA LEU A 14 -6.04 3.13 -2.69
C LEU A 14 -6.25 4.38 -1.83
N ALA A 15 -7.47 4.59 -1.34
CA ALA A 15 -7.78 5.73 -0.47
C ALA A 15 -6.95 5.72 0.83
N ALA A 16 -6.78 4.55 1.46
CA ALA A 16 -5.94 4.42 2.65
C ALA A 16 -4.47 4.73 2.36
N ALA A 17 -3.91 4.23 1.26
CA ALA A 17 -2.54 4.51 0.87
C ALA A 17 -2.34 6.00 0.49
N ILE A 18 -3.30 6.62 -0.20
CA ILE A 18 -3.27 8.06 -0.49
C ILE A 18 -3.28 8.88 0.79
N ASN A 19 -4.11 8.53 1.78
CA ASN A 19 -4.13 9.25 3.07
C ASN A 19 -2.78 9.18 3.81
N VAL A 20 -1.99 8.14 3.56
CA VAL A 20 -0.70 7.91 4.24
C VAL A 20 0.43 8.62 3.50
N PHE A 21 0.48 8.48 2.18
CA PHE A 21 1.56 9.04 1.37
C PHE A 21 1.26 10.45 0.86
N MET A 22 0.02 10.92 1.02
CA MET A 22 -0.50 12.21 0.55
C MET A 22 -0.35 12.45 -0.96
N GLU A 23 0.06 11.43 -1.72
CA GLU A 23 0.34 11.49 -3.14
C GLU A 23 -0.09 10.18 -3.83
N GLU A 24 -0.95 10.30 -4.84
CA GLU A 24 -1.55 9.14 -5.52
C GLU A 24 -0.51 8.29 -6.25
N GLU A 25 0.47 8.90 -6.91
CA GLU A 25 1.52 8.16 -7.62
C GLU A 25 2.39 7.34 -6.66
N TYR A 26 2.74 7.89 -5.50
CA TYR A 26 3.46 7.15 -4.46
C TYR A 26 2.61 6.04 -3.86
N ALA A 27 1.32 6.29 -3.61
CA ALA A 27 0.41 5.26 -3.12
C ALA A 27 0.31 4.08 -4.10
N ILE A 28 0.11 4.34 -5.40
CA ILE A 28 0.04 3.30 -6.43
C ILE A 28 1.36 2.54 -6.54
N ARG A 29 2.49 3.27 -6.54
CA ARG A 29 3.83 2.67 -6.61
C ARG A 29 4.10 1.78 -5.40
N TRP A 30 3.76 2.24 -4.20
CA TRP A 30 3.92 1.46 -2.97
C TRP A 30 3.03 0.22 -2.98
N LEU A 31 1.75 0.36 -3.35
CA LEU A 31 0.81 -0.77 -3.44
C LEU A 31 1.24 -1.85 -4.44
N SER A 32 1.96 -1.43 -5.49
CA SER A 32 2.45 -2.32 -6.55
C SER A 32 3.84 -2.88 -6.29
N THR A 33 4.55 -2.41 -5.26
CA THR A 33 5.91 -2.83 -4.93
C THR A 33 5.87 -3.94 -3.88
N PRO A 34 6.52 -5.10 -4.11
CA PRO A 34 6.63 -6.15 -3.11
C PRO A 34 7.34 -5.64 -1.85
N LEU A 35 6.75 -5.89 -0.67
CA LEU A 35 7.35 -5.51 0.60
C LEU A 35 7.89 -6.73 1.34
N GLN A 36 9.12 -6.61 1.88
CA GLN A 36 9.68 -7.64 2.77
C GLN A 36 8.81 -7.89 4.00
N ALA A 37 8.21 -6.84 4.56
CA ALA A 37 7.30 -6.93 5.70
C ALA A 37 6.04 -7.78 5.43
N LEU A 38 5.69 -7.98 4.15
CA LEU A 38 4.58 -8.84 3.71
C LEU A 38 5.04 -10.20 3.17
N GLY A 39 6.30 -10.58 3.43
CA GLY A 39 6.88 -11.81 2.90
C GLY A 39 7.03 -11.79 1.38
N GLN A 40 7.52 -10.67 0.82
CA GLN A 40 7.69 -10.46 -0.63
C GLN A 40 6.37 -10.39 -1.41
N LYS A 41 5.24 -10.14 -0.75
CA LYS A 41 3.96 -9.89 -1.42
C LYS A 41 3.77 -8.40 -1.67
N ARG A 42 3.05 -8.08 -2.75
CA ARG A 42 2.61 -6.70 -3.00
C ARG A 42 1.48 -6.35 -2.04
N PRO A 43 1.43 -5.14 -1.48
CA PRO A 43 0.30 -4.72 -0.66
C PRO A 43 -1.04 -4.86 -1.37
N VAL A 44 -1.12 -4.64 -2.69
CA VAL A 44 -2.36 -4.86 -3.45
C VAL A 44 -2.86 -6.31 -3.43
N ASP A 45 -1.97 -7.29 -3.26
CA ASP A 45 -2.32 -8.71 -3.16
C ASP A 45 -2.52 -9.19 -1.70
N ALA A 46 -2.20 -8.34 -0.73
CA ALA A 46 -2.30 -8.66 0.68
C ALA A 46 -3.70 -8.32 1.22
N ASP A 47 -4.08 -8.99 2.32
CA ASP A 47 -5.36 -8.74 2.98
C ASP A 47 -5.46 -7.25 3.37
N ILE A 48 -6.60 -6.63 3.05
CA ILE A 48 -6.86 -5.19 3.27
C ILE A 48 -6.55 -4.78 4.71
N LYS A 49 -6.82 -5.66 5.68
CA LYS A 49 -6.48 -5.40 7.10
C LYS A 49 -4.97 -5.27 7.32
N ALA A 50 -4.17 -6.16 6.73
CA ALA A 50 -2.72 -6.11 6.83
C ALA A 50 -2.16 -4.86 6.14
N VAL A 51 -2.75 -4.46 5.02
CA VAL A 51 -2.32 -3.27 4.26
C VAL A 51 -2.64 -1.97 4.98
N ILE A 52 -3.79 -1.87 5.66
CA ILE A 52 -4.17 -0.67 6.43
C ILE A 52 -3.36 -0.57 7.73
N GLU A 53 -2.97 -1.70 8.33
CA GLU A 53 -2.10 -1.69 9.51
C GLU A 53 -0.65 -1.36 9.17
N LEU A 54 -0.18 -1.59 7.94
CA LEU A 54 1.21 -1.31 7.55
C LEU A 54 1.60 0.18 7.64
N PRO A 55 0.80 1.13 7.14
CA PRO A 55 1.02 2.54 7.37
C PRO A 55 1.05 2.94 8.84
N ASN A 56 0.12 2.42 9.65
CA ASN A 56 0.11 2.65 11.09
C ASN A 56 1.41 2.12 11.74
N ARG A 57 1.98 1.05 11.20
CA ARG A 57 3.30 0.53 11.59
C ARG A 57 4.47 1.37 11.08
N LEU A 58 4.36 1.99 9.90
CA LEU A 58 5.36 2.90 9.35
C LEU A 58 5.38 4.24 10.11
N GLU A 59 4.21 4.78 10.48
CA GLU A 59 4.08 5.98 11.32
C GLU A 59 4.59 5.77 12.74
N HIS A 60 4.40 4.57 13.31
CA HIS A 60 4.92 4.22 14.64
C HIS A 60 6.36 3.68 14.64
N GLY A 61 7.03 3.66 13.49
CA GLY A 61 8.45 3.27 13.40
C GLY A 61 8.72 1.83 13.86
N TYR A 62 8.52 0.86 12.97
CA TYR A 62 9.40 -0.32 12.97
C TYR A 62 10.74 0.16 12.34
N GLY A 63 11.70 0.74 13.07
CA GLY A 63 12.47 0.14 14.18
C GLY A 63 13.46 -0.86 13.54
N ALA A 64 14.74 -0.53 13.30
CA ALA A 64 15.81 -0.34 14.29
C ALA A 64 15.79 -1.41 15.38
#